data_AF-A0A954KTC6-F1
#
_entry.id   AF-A0A954KTC6-F1
#
_cell.length_a   1.000
_cell.length_b   1.000
_cell.length_c   1.000
_cell.angle_alpha   90.00
_cell.angle_beta   90.00
_cell.angle_gamma   90.00
#
_symmetry.space_group_name_H-M   'P 1'
#
loop_
_entity.id
_entity.type
_entity.pdbx_description
1 polymer ?
#
loop_
_entity_poly.entity_id
_entity_poly.type
_entity_poly.pdbx_seq_one_letter_code
_entity_poly.pdbx_strand_id
1 'polypeptide(L)'
;MKTLALAQPFLNPELANYSKELNKDEWQPNSNWRIESYWESNEAPSGHRWQYGTSEKTSELVESLLQPAKTTFSIAISSDPIDEGNRPSPVVAEPMISRLARIPSLSGWNAAILWANTDPQAARKIAPVLEEIVLGQCQYQVFFPTTEVESSSKPITVQRGQSPDRAEEKPTSVRQNQDVDQSDWLDSLNPFQGERNQNSRTLELSLKMRAAAAEAWCRVLASQPGSPVDHLAPVGRALSAGKLPPSIQAELIRNVAHYVAPRDIPNLEEALSPASENPANRELQKAALDACLIYAWENIYQPQKSVPVAYRKQYD
;
A
#
# COMPACT_ATOMS: atom_id res chain seq x y z
N MET A 1 17.06 20.54 12.23
CA MET A 1 16.67 19.40 11.38
C MET A 1 17.75 19.20 10.35
N LYS A 2 18.51 18.10 10.43
CA LYS A 2 19.51 17.74 9.40
C LYS A 2 18.77 17.14 8.23
N THR A 3 18.74 17.82 7.10
CA THR A 3 18.42 17.23 5.79
C THR A 3 19.48 16.18 5.50
N LEU A 4 19.16 14.91 5.79
CA LEU A 4 19.90 13.79 5.24
C LEU A 4 19.90 13.98 3.72
N ALA A 5 21.07 14.23 3.15
CA ALA A 5 21.26 14.17 1.71
C ALA A 5 20.75 12.79 1.28
N LEU A 6 19.60 12.76 0.61
CA LEU A 6 19.06 11.58 -0.05
C LEU A 6 20.09 11.16 -1.10
N ALA A 7 21.02 10.29 -0.69
CA ALA A 7 21.88 9.56 -1.61
C ALA A 7 20.95 8.92 -2.62
N GLN A 8 21.02 9.34 -3.89
CA GLN A 8 20.09 8.96 -4.95
C GLN A 8 19.88 7.43 -4.97
N PRO A 9 18.79 6.89 -4.40
CA PRO A 9 18.66 5.44 -4.23
C PRO A 9 18.07 4.77 -5.49
N PHE A 10 17.76 5.53 -6.53
CA PHE A 10 16.89 5.11 -7.63
C PHE A 10 17.65 4.64 -8.90
N LEU A 11 18.89 4.19 -8.76
CA LEU A 11 19.60 3.55 -9.89
C LEU A 11 19.15 2.11 -10.17
N ASN A 12 18.15 1.58 -9.46
CA ASN A 12 17.56 0.30 -9.85
C ASN A 12 16.33 0.52 -10.76
N PRO A 13 16.43 0.25 -12.07
CA PRO A 13 15.29 0.38 -13.00
C PRO A 13 14.10 -0.51 -12.62
N GLU A 14 14.33 -1.64 -11.95
CA GLU A 14 13.25 -2.51 -11.45
C GLU A 14 12.41 -1.77 -10.41
N LEU A 15 13.04 -1.06 -9.46
CA LEU A 15 12.34 -0.27 -8.45
C LEU A 15 11.54 0.88 -9.08
N ALA A 16 12.06 1.50 -10.14
CA ALA A 16 11.35 2.56 -10.85
C ALA A 16 10.07 2.03 -11.53
N ASN A 17 10.14 0.86 -12.16
CA ASN A 17 8.98 0.20 -12.78
C ASN A 17 7.91 -0.13 -11.74
N TYR A 18 8.28 -0.78 -10.64
CA TYR A 18 7.32 -1.09 -9.58
C TYR A 18 6.77 0.15 -8.89
N SER A 19 7.60 1.18 -8.70
CA SER A 19 7.13 2.46 -8.18
C SER A 19 6.05 3.06 -9.08
N LYS A 20 6.20 2.98 -10.41
CA LYS A 20 5.19 3.46 -11.37
C LYS A 20 3.88 2.70 -11.26
N GLU A 21 3.93 1.37 -11.14
CA GLU A 21 2.73 0.52 -11.00
C GLU A 21 1.99 0.76 -9.67
N LEU A 22 2.75 1.06 -8.62
CA LEU A 22 2.21 1.37 -7.29
C LEU A 22 1.87 2.85 -7.09
N ASN A 23 2.01 3.72 -8.10
CA ASN A 23 1.80 5.16 -7.94
C ASN A 23 0.34 5.60 -8.06
N LYS A 24 -0.62 4.73 -7.72
CA LYS A 24 -2.04 5.04 -7.79
C LYS A 24 -2.76 4.62 -6.51
N ASP A 25 -3.81 5.34 -6.17
CA ASP A 25 -4.68 4.99 -5.05
C ASP A 25 -5.85 4.11 -5.56
N GLU A 26 -5.54 2.85 -5.88
CA GLU A 26 -6.48 1.87 -6.46
C GLU A 26 -6.99 0.85 -5.42
N TRP A 27 -7.07 1.24 -4.14
CA TRP A 27 -7.62 0.37 -3.09
C TRP A 27 -9.13 0.24 -3.20
N GLN A 28 -9.61 -0.99 -3.12
CA GLN A 28 -11.04 -1.30 -3.19
C GLN A 28 -11.43 -2.44 -2.24
N PRO A 29 -12.67 -2.44 -1.73
CA PRO A 29 -13.18 -3.57 -0.96
C PRO A 29 -13.15 -4.85 -1.79
N ASN A 30 -12.71 -5.95 -1.17
CA ASN A 30 -12.77 -7.27 -1.75
C ASN A 30 -14.21 -7.78 -1.67
N SER A 31 -14.86 -7.97 -2.83
CA SER A 31 -16.25 -8.45 -2.93
C SER A 31 -16.47 -9.86 -2.38
N ASN A 32 -15.39 -10.64 -2.32
CA ASN A 32 -15.38 -12.01 -1.79
C ASN A 32 -15.23 -12.02 -0.26
N TRP A 33 -14.80 -10.90 0.33
CA TRP A 33 -14.77 -10.75 1.78
C TRP A 33 -16.17 -10.38 2.26
N ARG A 34 -16.84 -11.33 2.90
CA ARG A 34 -18.16 -11.14 3.49
C ARG A 34 -18.15 -11.78 4.87
N ILE A 35 -18.61 -11.05 5.88
CA ILE A 35 -18.77 -11.68 7.20
C ILE A 35 -19.90 -12.71 7.14
N GLU A 36 -20.87 -12.49 6.26
CA GLU A 36 -22.04 -13.32 6.10
C GLU A 36 -21.66 -14.72 5.55
N SER A 37 -20.60 -14.80 4.73
CA SER A 37 -20.13 -16.10 4.23
C SER A 37 -19.60 -17.01 5.33
N TYR A 38 -19.14 -16.47 6.48
CA TYR A 38 -18.77 -17.29 7.64
C TYR A 38 -19.91 -18.24 8.06
N TRP A 39 -21.14 -17.74 8.04
CA TRP A 39 -22.31 -18.47 8.50
C TRP A 39 -22.87 -19.42 7.44
N GLU A 40 -22.78 -19.02 6.17
CA GLU A 40 -23.31 -19.79 5.06
C GLU A 40 -22.43 -21.00 4.72
N SER A 41 -21.11 -20.85 4.71
CA SER A 41 -20.19 -21.91 4.31
C SER A 41 -19.45 -22.57 5.47
N ASN A 42 -19.59 -22.06 6.70
CA ASN A 42 -18.80 -22.50 7.86
C ASN A 42 -17.27 -22.37 7.60
N GLU A 43 -16.89 -21.46 6.70
CA GLU A 43 -15.50 -21.15 6.35
C GLU A 43 -15.20 -19.68 6.62
N ALA A 44 -14.01 -19.40 7.13
CA ALA A 44 -13.56 -18.02 7.20
C ALA A 44 -13.39 -17.44 5.78
N PRO A 45 -13.81 -16.20 5.51
CA PRO A 45 -13.54 -15.51 4.28
C PRO A 45 -12.03 -15.51 4.09
N SER A 46 -11.63 -16.06 2.96
CA SER A 46 -10.24 -16.14 2.60
C SER A 46 -9.75 -14.77 2.11
N GLY A 47 -8.50 -14.45 2.46
CA GLY A 47 -7.82 -13.26 1.97
C GLY A 47 -8.06 -11.99 2.81
N HIS A 48 -7.84 -10.85 2.17
CA HIS A 48 -7.89 -9.52 2.78
C HIS A 48 -9.21 -8.82 2.45
N ARG A 49 -9.67 -7.95 3.34
CA ARG A 49 -10.86 -7.13 3.08
C ARG A 49 -10.57 -6.07 2.03
N TRP A 50 -9.32 -5.61 1.96
CA TRP A 50 -8.87 -4.64 0.97
C TRP A 50 -7.99 -5.28 -0.08
N GLN A 51 -8.28 -5.00 -1.34
CA GLN A 51 -7.44 -5.40 -2.47
C GLN A 51 -6.94 -4.15 -3.21
N TYR A 52 -5.68 -4.19 -3.62
CA TYR A 52 -5.10 -3.20 -4.52
C TYR A 52 -5.34 -3.67 -5.96
N GLY A 53 -5.79 -2.79 -6.86
CA GLY A 53 -5.97 -3.12 -8.27
C GLY A 53 -6.83 -4.37 -8.50
N THR A 54 -6.49 -5.17 -9.52
CA THR A 54 -7.10 -6.49 -9.77
C THR A 54 -6.32 -7.59 -9.04
N SER A 55 -7.01 -8.54 -8.39
CA SER A 55 -6.39 -9.58 -7.56
C SER A 55 -5.26 -10.36 -8.25
N GLU A 56 -5.43 -10.76 -9.52
CA GLU A 56 -4.43 -11.54 -10.27
C GLU A 56 -3.12 -10.76 -10.45
N LYS A 57 -3.21 -9.56 -11.03
CA LYS A 57 -2.04 -8.69 -11.26
C LYS A 57 -1.33 -8.32 -9.97
N THR A 58 -2.08 -8.12 -8.89
CA THR A 58 -1.51 -7.72 -7.60
C THR A 58 -0.74 -8.86 -6.96
N SER A 59 -1.21 -10.10 -7.06
CA SER A 59 -0.47 -11.27 -6.56
C SER A 59 0.86 -11.45 -7.29
N GLU A 60 0.85 -11.39 -8.62
CA GLU A 60 2.08 -11.48 -9.44
C GLU A 60 3.08 -10.36 -9.14
N LEU A 61 2.57 -9.13 -8.95
CA LEU A 61 3.36 -7.98 -8.56
C LEU A 61 4.01 -8.19 -7.18
N VAL A 62 3.24 -8.63 -6.19
CA VAL A 62 3.73 -8.89 -4.84
C VAL A 62 4.77 -10.00 -4.82
N GLU A 63 4.54 -11.12 -5.51
CA GLU A 63 5.51 -12.21 -5.62
C GLU A 63 6.84 -11.73 -6.21
N SER A 64 6.76 -10.87 -7.24
CA SER A 64 7.93 -10.26 -7.85
C SER A 64 8.65 -9.31 -6.89
N LEU A 65 7.90 -8.50 -6.14
CA LEU A 65 8.41 -7.54 -5.15
C LEU A 65 9.03 -8.19 -3.90
N LEU A 66 8.63 -9.42 -3.58
CA LEU A 66 9.23 -10.22 -2.51
C LEU A 66 10.59 -10.79 -2.91
N GLN A 67 10.92 -10.84 -4.20
CA GLN A 67 12.26 -11.25 -4.61
C GLN A 67 13.29 -10.18 -4.22
N PRO A 68 14.51 -10.59 -3.82
CA PRO A 68 15.61 -9.64 -3.68
C PRO A 68 15.90 -9.02 -5.05
N ALA A 69 16.30 -7.74 -5.04
CA ALA A 69 16.70 -7.08 -6.27
C ALA A 69 17.78 -7.91 -6.97
N LYS A 70 17.64 -8.13 -8.28
CA LYS A 70 18.67 -8.78 -9.10
C LYS A 70 19.80 -7.79 -9.33
N THR A 71 20.51 -7.42 -8.28
CA THR A 71 21.67 -6.58 -8.41
C THR A 71 22.78 -7.43 -9.00
N THR A 72 22.90 -7.40 -10.33
CA THR A 72 24.05 -7.89 -11.08
C THR A 72 25.25 -6.98 -10.80
N PHE A 73 25.70 -6.93 -9.55
CA PHE A 73 27.04 -6.42 -9.28
C PHE A 73 27.98 -7.54 -9.69
N SER A 74 28.41 -7.52 -10.95
CA SER A 74 29.60 -8.24 -11.38
C SER A 74 30.80 -7.59 -10.69
N ILE A 75 30.97 -7.88 -9.40
CA ILE A 75 32.21 -7.57 -8.69
C ILE A 75 33.25 -8.44 -9.40
N ALA A 76 34.19 -7.81 -10.09
CA ALA A 76 35.36 -8.52 -10.59
C ALA A 76 36.07 -9.10 -9.37
N ILE A 77 35.86 -10.39 -9.12
CA ILE A 77 36.46 -11.11 -8.00
C ILE A 77 37.95 -11.18 -8.33
N SER A 78 38.77 -10.42 -7.59
CA SER A 78 40.23 -10.55 -7.65
C SER A 78 40.59 -12.00 -7.39
N SER A 79 41.47 -12.57 -8.20
CA SER A 79 41.95 -13.95 -8.08
C SER A 79 42.91 -14.17 -6.90
N ASP A 80 43.06 -13.20 -6.01
CA ASP A 80 43.83 -13.36 -4.78
C ASP A 80 43.11 -14.33 -3.83
N PRO A 81 43.82 -15.33 -3.26
CA PRO A 81 43.23 -16.27 -2.32
C PRO A 81 42.74 -15.52 -1.08
N ILE A 82 41.42 -15.38 -0.97
CA ILE A 82 40.77 -14.75 0.17
C ILE A 82 40.90 -15.69 1.37
N ASP A 83 41.53 -15.21 2.43
CA ASP A 83 41.59 -15.87 3.73
C ASP A 83 40.16 -16.20 4.22
N GLU A 84 39.80 -17.49 4.20
CA GLU A 84 38.44 -17.97 4.49
C GLU A 84 38.00 -17.65 5.93
N GLY A 85 38.95 -17.40 6.84
CA GLY A 85 38.67 -17.12 8.26
C GLY A 85 37.91 -15.81 8.51
N ASN A 86 37.93 -14.87 7.56
CA ASN A 86 37.30 -13.55 7.69
C ASN A 86 36.18 -13.29 6.68
N ARG A 87 35.58 -14.34 6.10
CA ARG A 87 34.48 -14.15 5.15
C ARG A 87 33.27 -13.53 5.89
N PRO A 88 32.83 -12.31 5.55
CA PRO A 88 31.64 -11.73 6.16
C PRO A 88 30.46 -12.66 5.88
N SER A 89 29.63 -12.90 6.91
CA SER A 89 28.41 -13.69 6.74
C SER A 89 27.62 -13.14 5.55
N PRO A 90 27.06 -14.01 4.69
CA PRO A 90 26.31 -13.57 3.52
C PRO A 90 25.22 -12.60 3.98
N VAL A 91 25.30 -11.36 3.52
CA VAL A 91 24.27 -10.36 3.79
C VAL A 91 23.01 -10.85 3.11
N VAL A 92 21.99 -11.21 3.89
CA VAL A 92 20.69 -11.63 3.36
C VAL A 92 20.14 -10.47 2.53
N ALA A 93 19.95 -10.70 1.24
CA ALA A 93 19.47 -9.68 0.34
C ALA A 93 18.06 -9.23 0.74
N GLU A 94 17.88 -7.93 0.87
CA GLU A 94 16.59 -7.33 1.26
C GLU A 94 15.60 -7.39 0.08
N PRO A 95 14.33 -7.80 0.31
CA PRO A 95 13.31 -7.80 -0.74
C PRO A 95 13.02 -6.39 -1.25
N MET A 96 12.68 -6.26 -2.54
CA MET A 96 12.39 -4.97 -3.17
C MET A 96 11.24 -4.23 -2.48
N ILE A 97 10.21 -4.95 -2.05
CA ILE A 97 9.05 -4.38 -1.36
C ILE A 97 9.44 -3.63 -0.08
N SER A 98 10.44 -4.15 0.67
CA SER A 98 10.93 -3.51 1.90
C SER A 98 11.62 -2.19 1.62
N ARG A 99 12.37 -2.12 0.51
CA ARG A 99 13.05 -0.89 0.08
C ARG A 99 12.03 0.16 -0.36
N LEU A 100 11.02 -0.23 -1.13
CA LEU A 100 9.94 0.67 -1.55
C LEU A 100 9.13 1.19 -0.36
N ALA A 101 8.78 0.31 0.59
CA ALA A 101 7.96 0.63 1.75
C ALA A 101 8.54 1.72 2.67
N ARG A 102 9.84 2.01 2.55
CA ARG A 102 10.51 3.08 3.32
C ARG A 102 10.45 4.45 2.66
N ILE A 103 10.02 4.52 1.41
CA ILE A 103 9.97 5.78 0.66
C ILE A 103 8.67 6.49 1.07
N PRO A 104 8.73 7.77 1.50
CA PRO A 104 7.55 8.55 1.86
C PRO A 104 6.84 9.05 0.59
N SER A 105 6.34 8.12 -0.22
CA SER A 105 5.61 8.36 -1.47
C SER A 105 4.37 7.47 -1.53
N LEU A 106 3.44 7.79 -2.44
CA LEU A 106 2.25 6.97 -2.67
C LEU A 106 2.61 5.52 -2.99
N SER A 107 3.62 5.31 -3.84
CA SER A 107 4.15 3.98 -4.17
C SER A 107 4.76 3.26 -2.97
N GLY A 108 5.50 3.98 -2.12
CA GLY A 108 6.08 3.40 -0.91
C GLY A 108 5.01 3.00 0.11
N TRP A 109 3.99 3.83 0.31
CA TRP A 109 2.87 3.49 1.20
C TRP A 109 2.05 2.31 0.68
N ASN A 110 1.79 2.23 -0.64
CA ASN A 110 1.15 1.05 -1.23
C ASN A 110 2.00 -0.22 -1.05
N ALA A 111 3.32 -0.13 -1.27
CA ALA A 111 4.25 -1.23 -1.00
C ALA A 111 4.23 -1.64 0.48
N ALA A 112 4.13 -0.68 1.39
CA ALA A 112 4.06 -0.94 2.82
C ALA A 112 2.80 -1.74 3.20
N ILE A 113 1.63 -1.32 2.70
CA ILE A 113 0.35 -2.03 2.96
C ILE A 113 0.38 -3.44 2.34
N LEU A 114 0.87 -3.58 1.10
CA LEU A 114 0.99 -4.88 0.44
C LEU A 114 1.93 -5.81 1.19
N TRP A 115 3.12 -5.33 1.59
CA TRP A 115 4.08 -6.14 2.33
C TRP A 115 3.53 -6.63 3.66
N ALA A 116 2.87 -5.75 4.40
CA ALA A 116 2.24 -6.07 5.68
C ALA A 116 1.12 -7.11 5.55
N ASN A 117 0.38 -7.11 4.44
CA ASN A 117 -0.64 -8.11 4.18
C ASN A 117 -0.05 -9.47 3.81
N THR A 118 1.05 -9.51 3.05
CA THR A 118 1.66 -10.76 2.58
C THR A 118 2.57 -11.41 3.62
N ASP A 119 3.42 -10.63 4.28
CA ASP A 119 4.34 -11.09 5.32
C ASP A 119 4.36 -10.08 6.48
N PRO A 120 3.35 -10.12 7.37
CA PRO A 120 3.27 -9.18 8.49
C PRO A 120 4.47 -9.29 9.44
N GLN A 121 5.11 -10.47 9.50
CA GLN A 121 6.26 -10.72 10.36
C GLN A 121 7.52 -10.01 9.87
N ALA A 122 7.81 -10.11 8.58
CA ALA A 122 8.93 -9.39 7.97
C ALA A 122 8.66 -7.86 7.95
N ALA A 123 7.39 -7.47 7.80
CA ALA A 123 6.97 -6.08 7.73
C ALA A 123 6.92 -5.34 9.08
N ARG A 124 7.30 -5.94 10.21
CA ARG A 124 7.26 -5.27 11.54
C ARG A 124 7.93 -3.90 11.59
N LYS A 125 9.02 -3.71 10.81
CA LYS A 125 9.78 -2.45 10.77
C LYS A 125 9.00 -1.28 10.17
N ILE A 126 7.95 -1.54 9.40
CA ILE A 126 7.13 -0.48 8.77
C ILE A 126 5.85 -0.17 9.55
N ALA A 127 5.62 -0.79 10.73
CA ALA A 127 4.46 -0.50 11.55
C ALA A 127 4.26 1.00 11.85
N PRO A 128 5.31 1.81 12.12
CA PRO A 128 5.15 3.26 12.28
C PRO A 128 4.63 3.97 11.02
N VAL A 129 5.05 3.52 9.83
CA VAL A 129 4.57 4.08 8.56
C VAL A 129 3.08 3.80 8.37
N LEU A 130 2.63 2.57 8.70
CA LEU A 130 1.21 2.22 8.64
C LEU A 130 0.38 3.04 9.63
N GLU A 131 0.90 3.27 10.85
CA GLU A 131 0.28 4.16 11.83
C GLU A 131 0.11 5.59 11.28
N GLU A 132 1.15 6.18 10.71
CA GLU A 132 1.08 7.52 10.10
C GLU A 132 0.01 7.60 9.00
N ILE A 133 -0.10 6.57 8.16
CA ILE A 133 -1.14 6.48 7.11
C ILE A 133 -2.53 6.43 7.76
N VAL A 134 -2.74 5.54 8.72
CA VAL A 134 -4.04 5.36 9.42
C VAL A 134 -4.47 6.65 10.11
N LEU A 135 -3.54 7.32 10.79
CA LEU A 135 -3.77 8.59 11.47
C LEU A 135 -3.95 9.78 10.51
N GLY A 136 -3.74 9.58 9.20
CA GLY A 136 -3.92 10.62 8.19
C GLY A 136 -2.81 11.67 8.20
N GLN A 137 -1.61 11.29 8.64
CA GLN A 137 -0.46 12.18 8.73
C GLN A 137 0.35 12.24 7.41
N CYS A 138 0.13 11.28 6.51
CA CYS A 138 0.78 11.21 5.21
C CYS A 138 0.06 12.08 4.17
N GLN A 139 0.85 12.83 3.39
CA GLN A 139 0.38 13.67 2.29
C GLN A 139 1.34 13.55 1.11
N TYR A 140 0.80 13.51 -0.12
CA TYR A 140 1.63 13.42 -1.34
C TYR A 140 1.36 14.59 -2.27
N GLN A 141 2.36 14.92 -3.09
CA GLN A 141 2.25 15.99 -4.07
C GLN A 141 1.91 15.41 -5.44
N VAL A 142 0.96 16.04 -6.12
CA VAL A 142 0.65 15.75 -7.52
C VAL A 142 1.07 16.95 -8.35
N PHE A 143 1.83 16.68 -9.40
CA PHE A 143 2.23 17.65 -10.40
C PHE A 143 1.24 17.59 -11.56
N PHE A 144 0.59 18.71 -11.84
CA PHE A 144 -0.26 18.83 -13.03
C PHE A 144 0.58 19.40 -14.16
N PRO A 145 0.49 18.85 -15.38
CA PRO A 145 1.08 19.51 -16.53
C PRO A 145 0.44 20.90 -16.63
N THR A 146 1.27 21.95 -16.64
CA THR A 146 0.79 23.29 -16.96
C THR A 146 0.24 23.21 -18.37
N THR A 147 -1.08 23.16 -18.51
CA THR A 147 -1.73 23.42 -19.79
C THR A 147 -1.31 24.83 -20.14
N GLU A 148 -0.29 24.98 -20.98
CA GLU A 148 -0.01 26.24 -21.65
C GLU A 148 -1.31 26.59 -22.36
N VAL A 149 -2.07 27.48 -21.74
CA VAL A 149 -3.20 28.13 -22.38
C VAL A 149 -2.53 28.87 -23.52
N GLU A 150 -2.59 28.31 -24.73
CA GLU A 150 -2.18 28.95 -25.98
C GLU A 150 -3.01 30.23 -26.14
N SER A 151 -2.59 31.28 -25.43
CA SER A 151 -3.12 32.62 -25.56
C SER A 151 -2.45 33.27 -26.76
N SER A 152 -2.87 32.89 -27.96
CA SER A 152 -3.23 33.83 -29.03
C SER A 152 -3.43 33.08 -30.34
N SER A 153 -4.65 32.62 -30.57
CA SER A 153 -5.18 32.53 -31.92
C SER A 153 -5.24 33.95 -32.50
N LYS A 154 -4.24 34.32 -33.32
CA LYS A 154 -4.50 35.31 -34.38
C LYS A 154 -5.55 34.67 -35.31
N PRO A 155 -6.64 35.36 -35.66
CA PRO A 155 -7.61 34.82 -36.60
C PRO A 155 -6.93 34.64 -37.96
N ILE A 156 -6.69 33.39 -38.36
CA ILE A 156 -6.30 33.06 -39.73
C ILE A 156 -7.55 33.20 -40.58
N THR A 157 -7.60 34.26 -41.39
CA THR A 157 -8.58 34.45 -42.45
C THR A 157 -8.34 33.39 -43.52
N VAL A 158 -9.17 32.34 -43.52
CA VAL A 158 -9.16 31.31 -44.57
C VAL A 158 -9.79 31.89 -45.84
N GLN A 159 -8.96 32.22 -46.85
CA GLN A 159 -9.44 32.43 -48.21
C GLN A 159 -9.77 31.07 -48.84
N ARG A 160 -11.04 30.91 -49.18
CA ARG A 160 -11.60 29.76 -49.89
C ARG A 160 -11.17 29.80 -51.37
N GLY A 161 -10.12 29.07 -51.72
CA GLY A 161 -9.62 28.94 -53.08
C GLY A 161 -9.48 27.47 -53.51
N GLN A 162 -10.40 27.05 -54.37
CA GLN A 162 -10.24 26.15 -55.52
C GLN A 162 -9.43 24.84 -55.37
N SER A 163 -10.16 23.71 -55.44
CA SER A 163 -9.67 22.43 -55.97
C SER A 163 -9.30 22.56 -57.45
N PRO A 164 -8.32 21.79 -57.96
CA PRO A 164 -8.68 20.53 -58.60
C PRO A 164 -7.68 19.36 -58.42
N ASP A 165 -8.22 18.16 -58.60
CA ASP A 165 -7.67 16.93 -59.21
C ASP A 165 -6.14 16.70 -59.24
N ARG A 166 -5.75 15.49 -58.79
CA ARG A 166 -5.21 14.39 -59.65
C ARG A 166 -4.00 13.65 -59.04
N ALA A 167 -4.08 12.32 -59.19
CA ALA A 167 -3.02 11.29 -59.29
C ALA A 167 -2.18 10.88 -58.07
N GLU A 168 -2.36 9.60 -57.72
CA GLU A 168 -1.33 8.54 -57.68
C GLU A 168 0.14 8.93 -57.49
N GLU A 169 0.78 8.46 -56.40
CA GLU A 169 1.82 7.41 -56.45
C GLU A 169 2.55 7.20 -55.08
N LYS A 170 2.61 5.91 -54.70
CA LYS A 170 3.76 5.15 -54.13
C LYS A 170 4.27 5.32 -52.67
N PRO A 171 4.90 4.24 -52.14
CA PRO A 171 5.03 3.97 -50.71
C PRO A 171 6.33 4.52 -50.14
N THR A 172 6.27 5.07 -48.94
CA THR A 172 7.47 5.48 -48.19
C THR A 172 7.74 4.50 -47.06
N SER A 173 8.99 4.06 -47.03
CA SER A 173 9.59 3.12 -46.10
C SER A 173 9.33 3.49 -44.63
N VAL A 174 8.81 2.53 -43.87
CA VAL A 174 8.82 2.55 -42.41
C VAL A 174 10.26 2.28 -41.95
N ARG A 175 10.99 3.34 -41.62
CA ARG A 175 12.29 3.28 -40.94
C ARG A 175 12.07 3.67 -39.47
N GLN A 176 12.73 2.90 -38.61
CA GLN A 176 12.69 2.91 -37.16
C GLN A 176 12.83 4.30 -36.53
N ASN A 177 12.03 4.54 -35.49
CA ASN A 177 12.39 5.38 -34.35
C ASN A 177 11.92 4.62 -33.09
N GLN A 178 12.73 3.66 -32.65
CA GLN A 178 12.68 3.10 -31.30
C GLN A 178 13.86 3.68 -30.52
N ASP A 179 13.78 4.97 -30.25
CA ASP A 179 14.48 5.60 -29.13
C ASP A 179 13.40 6.18 -28.23
N VAL A 180 12.71 5.27 -27.52
CA VAL A 180 11.75 5.64 -26.49
C VAL A 180 12.55 5.85 -25.20
N ASP A 181 12.84 7.12 -24.94
CA ASP A 181 12.35 7.76 -23.72
C ASP A 181 12.87 7.21 -22.38
N GLN A 182 14.16 6.89 -22.29
CA GLN A 182 14.83 6.66 -21.01
C GLN A 182 15.17 7.95 -20.24
N SER A 183 14.99 9.13 -20.83
CA SER A 183 15.29 10.43 -20.20
C SER A 183 14.11 11.03 -19.43
N ASP A 184 12.86 10.80 -19.84
CA ASP A 184 11.67 11.44 -19.23
C ASP A 184 11.34 10.93 -17.81
N TRP A 185 11.72 9.70 -17.47
CA TRP A 185 11.45 9.16 -16.13
C TRP A 185 12.41 9.69 -15.05
N LEU A 186 13.64 10.07 -15.42
CA LEU A 186 14.62 10.64 -14.49
C LEU A 186 14.19 12.04 -14.04
N ASP A 187 13.58 12.81 -14.92
CA ASP A 187 12.99 14.12 -14.60
C ASP A 187 11.76 14.00 -13.68
N SER A 188 11.06 12.87 -13.74
CA SER A 188 9.92 12.57 -12.85
C SER A 188 10.34 12.29 -11.39
N LEU A 189 11.62 11.96 -11.13
CA LEU A 189 12.14 11.58 -9.81
C LEU A 189 12.97 12.66 -9.12
N ASN A 190 13.23 13.78 -9.80
CA ASN A 190 14.00 14.91 -9.28
C ASN A 190 13.09 16.15 -9.10
N PRO A 191 12.22 16.20 -8.06
CA PRO A 191 11.36 17.35 -7.81
C PRO A 191 12.11 18.63 -7.35
N PHE A 192 13.45 18.63 -7.33
CA PHE A 192 14.26 19.64 -6.65
C PHE A 192 15.16 20.51 -7.54
N GLN A 193 15.22 20.32 -8.87
CA GLN A 193 16.25 21.00 -9.69
C GLN A 193 15.77 22.12 -10.64
N GLY A 194 14.53 22.58 -10.56
CA GLY A 194 14.13 23.79 -11.28
C GLY A 194 13.08 24.60 -10.55
N GLU A 195 13.42 25.83 -10.16
CA GLU A 195 12.49 26.89 -9.70
C GLU A 195 11.53 27.34 -10.83
N ARG A 196 10.98 26.42 -11.61
CA ARG A 196 9.87 26.71 -12.51
C ARG A 196 8.59 26.53 -11.71
N ASN A 197 7.76 27.57 -11.70
CA ASN A 197 6.39 27.64 -11.16
C ASN A 197 5.54 26.40 -11.54
N GLN A 198 5.77 25.27 -10.89
CA GLN A 198 4.92 24.10 -11.03
C GLN A 198 3.83 24.20 -9.96
N ASN A 199 2.58 24.23 -10.43
CA ASN A 199 1.41 24.16 -9.56
C ASN A 199 1.33 22.75 -8.97
N SER A 200 2.07 22.48 -7.89
CA SER A 200 1.89 21.26 -7.12
C SER A 200 0.69 21.41 -6.18
N ARG A 201 -0.11 20.34 -6.04
CA ARG A 201 -1.12 20.26 -4.98
C ARG A 201 -0.75 19.15 -4.03
N THR A 202 -0.77 19.46 -2.75
CA THR A 202 -0.71 18.47 -1.69
C THR A 202 -2.09 17.83 -1.54
N LEU A 203 -2.15 16.51 -1.65
CA LEU A 203 -3.36 15.73 -1.50
C LEU A 203 -3.27 14.83 -0.27
N GLU A 204 -4.39 14.68 0.42
CA GLU A 204 -4.58 13.68 1.46
C GLU A 204 -4.81 12.29 0.85
N LEU A 205 -4.46 11.25 1.59
CA LEU A 205 -4.74 9.86 1.20
C LEU A 205 -6.23 9.56 1.24
N SER A 206 -6.70 8.72 0.31
CA SER A 206 -8.10 8.30 0.33
C SER A 206 -8.43 7.52 1.60
N LEU A 207 -9.71 7.58 2.01
CA LEU A 207 -10.19 6.77 3.13
C LEU A 207 -10.05 5.27 2.87
N LYS A 208 -10.06 4.84 1.61
CA LYS A 208 -9.90 3.42 1.23
C LYS A 208 -8.47 2.94 1.50
N MET A 209 -7.47 3.71 1.08
CA MET A 209 -6.08 3.40 1.37
C MET A 209 -5.78 3.41 2.87
N ARG A 210 -6.34 4.39 3.60
CA ARG A 210 -6.20 4.46 5.06
C ARG A 210 -6.84 3.26 5.76
N ALA A 211 -7.97 2.77 5.26
CA ALA A 211 -8.61 1.56 5.79
C ALA A 211 -7.82 0.29 5.43
N ALA A 212 -7.27 0.19 4.23
CA ALA A 212 -6.35 -0.90 3.87
C ALA A 212 -5.10 -0.90 4.77
N ALA A 213 -4.56 0.27 5.08
CA ALA A 213 -3.47 0.42 6.04
C ALA A 213 -3.88 0.05 7.46
N ALA A 214 -5.12 0.29 7.87
CA ALA A 214 -5.65 -0.10 9.18
C ALA A 214 -5.69 -1.63 9.34
N GLU A 215 -6.17 -2.36 8.33
CA GLU A 215 -6.09 -3.84 8.29
C GLU A 215 -4.63 -4.31 8.40
N ALA A 216 -3.76 -3.77 7.54
CA ALA A 216 -2.35 -4.13 7.50
C ALA A 216 -1.61 -3.84 8.83
N TRP A 217 -1.91 -2.72 9.47
CA TRP A 217 -1.29 -2.31 10.73
C TRP A 217 -1.62 -3.28 11.87
N CYS A 218 -2.91 -3.62 12.03
CA CYS A 218 -3.35 -4.60 13.02
C CYS A 218 -2.68 -5.96 12.82
N ARG A 219 -2.58 -6.43 11.56
CA ARG A 219 -1.90 -7.69 11.23
C ARG A 219 -0.44 -7.67 11.63
N VAL A 220 0.29 -6.60 11.27
CA VAL A 220 1.71 -6.47 11.61
C VAL A 220 1.92 -6.47 13.12
N LEU A 221 1.12 -5.71 13.87
CA LEU A 221 1.20 -5.66 15.33
C LEU A 221 0.91 -7.02 15.96
N ALA A 222 -0.19 -7.67 15.57
CA ALA A 222 -0.58 -8.98 16.11
C ALA A 222 0.40 -10.11 15.74
N SER A 223 1.19 -9.93 14.69
CA SER A 223 2.22 -10.88 14.28
C SER A 223 3.43 -10.90 15.24
N GLN A 224 3.67 -9.84 15.99
CA GLN A 224 4.84 -9.74 16.88
C GLN A 224 4.86 -10.83 17.96
N PRO A 225 6.07 -11.24 18.43
CA PRO A 225 6.17 -12.28 19.44
C PRO A 225 5.66 -11.73 20.79
N GLY A 226 4.85 -12.50 21.50
CA GLY A 226 4.20 -12.09 22.74
C GLY A 226 2.68 -12.11 22.62
N SER A 227 2.01 -11.39 23.52
CA SER A 227 0.55 -11.27 23.54
C SER A 227 0.11 -10.29 22.44
N PRO A 228 -0.76 -10.71 21.48
CA PRO A 228 -1.33 -9.80 20.50
C PRO A 228 -2.09 -8.62 21.12
N VAL A 229 -2.71 -8.84 22.28
CA VAL A 229 -3.43 -7.79 23.03
C VAL A 229 -2.49 -6.64 23.41
N ASP A 230 -1.29 -6.95 23.88
CA ASP A 230 -0.30 -5.94 24.27
C ASP A 230 0.21 -5.17 23.05
N HIS A 231 0.47 -5.89 21.94
CA HIS A 231 0.96 -5.30 20.70
C HIS A 231 -0.09 -4.42 20.00
N LEU A 232 -1.38 -4.72 20.18
CA LEU A 232 -2.50 -3.94 19.64
C LEU A 232 -2.87 -2.73 20.52
N ALA A 233 -2.22 -2.52 21.66
CA ALA A 233 -2.46 -1.34 22.51
C ALA A 233 -2.37 0.02 21.76
N PRO A 234 -1.46 0.25 20.79
CA PRO A 234 -1.48 1.47 19.98
C PRO A 234 -2.80 1.68 19.22
N VAL A 235 -3.38 0.62 18.68
CA VAL A 235 -4.68 0.66 17.97
C VAL A 235 -5.79 1.01 18.94
N GLY A 236 -5.80 0.40 20.13
CA GLY A 236 -6.76 0.73 21.19
C GLY A 236 -6.68 2.21 21.61
N ARG A 237 -5.48 2.78 21.71
CA ARG A 237 -5.30 4.22 21.98
C ARG A 237 -5.83 5.08 20.83
N ALA A 238 -5.58 4.70 19.59
CA ALA A 238 -6.06 5.42 18.42
C ALA A 238 -7.61 5.43 18.34
N LEU A 239 -8.26 4.30 18.64
CA LEU A 239 -9.71 4.19 18.76
C LEU A 239 -10.27 5.06 19.89
N SER A 240 -9.64 4.98 21.08
CA SER A 240 -10.07 5.74 22.26
C SER A 240 -9.95 7.26 22.08
N ALA A 241 -9.03 7.72 21.23
CA ALA A 241 -8.85 9.15 20.97
C ALA A 241 -10.06 9.79 20.26
N GLY A 242 -10.92 9.01 19.59
CA GLY A 242 -12.15 9.49 18.95
C GLY A 242 -11.95 10.44 17.76
N LYS A 243 -10.72 10.57 17.24
CA LYS A 243 -10.36 11.50 16.16
C LYS A 243 -10.40 10.89 14.76
N LEU A 244 -10.54 9.57 14.68
CA LEU A 244 -10.48 8.84 13.41
C LEU A 244 -11.81 8.96 12.64
N PRO A 245 -11.78 8.98 11.29
CA PRO A 245 -13.01 8.88 10.50
C PRO A 245 -13.76 7.57 10.80
N PRO A 246 -15.10 7.55 10.75
CA PRO A 246 -15.90 6.36 11.06
C PRO A 246 -15.49 5.10 10.28
N SER A 247 -15.17 5.24 8.99
CA SER A 247 -14.72 4.12 8.16
C SER A 247 -13.39 3.51 8.63
N ILE A 248 -12.48 4.33 9.17
CA ILE A 248 -11.19 3.88 9.71
C ILE A 248 -11.40 3.22 11.07
N GLN A 249 -12.23 3.81 11.93
CA GLN A 249 -12.60 3.20 13.21
C GLN A 249 -13.24 1.82 13.00
N ALA A 250 -14.21 1.75 12.08
CA ALA A 250 -14.89 0.52 11.71
C ALA A 250 -13.90 -0.57 11.27
N GLU A 251 -12.84 -0.20 10.54
CA GLU A 251 -11.82 -1.14 10.11
C GLU A 251 -10.93 -1.63 11.25
N LEU A 252 -10.47 -0.72 12.12
CA LEU A 252 -9.66 -1.08 13.28
C LEU A 252 -10.46 -1.98 14.24
N ILE A 253 -11.74 -1.69 14.49
CA ILE A 253 -12.63 -2.51 15.34
C ILE A 253 -12.69 -3.95 14.82
N ARG A 254 -12.94 -4.16 13.52
CA ARG A 254 -12.97 -5.50 12.92
C ARG A 254 -11.65 -6.24 13.08
N ASN A 255 -10.55 -5.57 12.75
CA ASN A 255 -9.22 -6.20 12.73
C ASN A 255 -8.68 -6.52 14.13
N VAL A 256 -8.98 -5.68 15.13
CA VAL A 256 -8.64 -5.93 16.54
C VAL A 256 -9.41 -7.15 17.09
N ALA A 257 -10.65 -7.35 16.64
CA ALA A 257 -11.53 -8.41 17.14
C ALA A 257 -11.08 -9.84 16.78
N HIS A 258 -10.12 -10.01 15.88
CA HIS A 258 -9.46 -11.31 15.67
C HIS A 258 -8.74 -11.79 16.95
N TYR A 259 -8.22 -10.85 17.75
CA TYR A 259 -7.32 -11.14 18.86
C TYR A 259 -7.82 -10.66 20.23
N VAL A 260 -8.68 -9.65 20.25
CA VAL A 260 -9.13 -8.98 21.48
C VAL A 260 -10.63 -9.17 21.66
N ALA A 261 -11.06 -9.54 22.86
CA ALA A 261 -12.47 -9.76 23.16
C ALA A 261 -13.28 -8.46 22.97
N PRO A 262 -14.53 -8.53 22.43
CA PRO A 262 -15.32 -7.33 22.13
C PRO A 262 -15.49 -6.36 23.30
N ARG A 263 -15.62 -6.86 24.53
CA ARG A 263 -15.72 -6.05 25.75
C ARG A 263 -14.47 -5.20 26.04
N ASP A 264 -13.33 -5.60 25.50
CA ASP A 264 -12.03 -4.96 25.70
C ASP A 264 -11.66 -4.04 24.52
N ILE A 265 -12.50 -3.98 23.47
CA ILE A 265 -12.34 -3.06 22.33
C ILE A 265 -12.96 -1.70 22.67
N PRO A 266 -12.19 -0.60 22.63
CA PRO A 266 -12.70 0.73 22.96
C PRO A 266 -13.89 1.16 22.10
N ASN A 267 -14.88 1.79 22.75
CA ASN A 267 -16.11 2.34 22.15
C ASN A 267 -17.02 1.33 21.45
N LEU A 268 -16.77 0.01 21.60
CA LEU A 268 -17.58 -1.02 20.95
C LEU A 268 -18.99 -1.09 21.53
N GLU A 269 -19.15 -0.94 22.85
CA GLU A 269 -20.47 -0.91 23.52
C GLU A 269 -21.33 0.25 23.04
N GLU A 270 -20.73 1.44 22.89
CA GLU A 270 -21.42 2.61 22.33
C GLU A 270 -21.83 2.36 20.87
N ALA A 271 -20.96 1.77 20.06
CA ALA A 271 -21.26 1.43 18.67
C ALA A 271 -22.38 0.40 18.52
N LEU A 272 -22.58 -0.49 19.50
CA LEU A 272 -23.69 -1.45 19.51
C LEU A 272 -25.05 -0.84 19.85
N SER A 273 -25.06 0.34 20.48
CA SER A 273 -26.30 1.04 20.81
C SER A 273 -27.10 1.32 19.53
N PRO A 274 -28.44 1.27 19.58
CA PRO A 274 -29.28 1.43 18.39
C PRO A 274 -28.93 2.74 17.69
N ALA A 275 -28.34 2.63 16.50
CA ALA A 275 -27.84 3.77 15.77
C ALA A 275 -28.99 4.72 15.40
N SER A 276 -28.78 6.01 15.62
CA SER A 276 -29.55 7.08 14.95
C SER A 276 -29.54 6.86 13.42
N GLU A 277 -30.44 7.49 12.67
CA GLU A 277 -30.52 7.38 11.20
C GLU A 277 -29.24 7.81 10.43
N ASN A 278 -28.21 8.33 11.13
CA ASN A 278 -26.92 8.68 10.57
C ASN A 278 -26.17 7.45 9.98
N PRO A 279 -25.81 7.46 8.68
CA PRO A 279 -25.10 6.35 8.04
C PRO A 279 -23.74 6.03 8.67
N ALA A 280 -23.02 7.01 9.21
CA ALA A 280 -21.74 6.78 9.89
C ALA A 280 -21.92 5.92 11.16
N ASN A 281 -22.99 6.17 11.91
CA ASN A 281 -23.31 5.40 13.10
C ASN A 281 -23.73 3.97 12.72
N ARG A 282 -24.43 3.79 11.59
CA ARG A 282 -24.74 2.45 11.05
C ARG A 282 -23.49 1.67 10.63
N GLU A 283 -22.49 2.34 10.06
CA GLU A 283 -21.23 1.68 9.69
C GLU A 283 -20.48 1.17 10.92
N LEU A 284 -20.39 1.99 11.98
CA LEU A 284 -19.78 1.61 13.25
C LEU A 284 -20.56 0.50 13.95
N GLN A 285 -21.89 0.58 13.94
CA GLN A 285 -22.74 -0.48 14.47
C GLN A 285 -22.54 -1.81 13.73
N LYS A 286 -22.48 -1.77 12.40
CA LYS A 286 -22.15 -2.96 11.59
C LYS A 286 -20.77 -3.49 11.98
N ALA A 287 -19.76 -2.64 12.09
CA ALA A 287 -18.41 -3.05 12.48
C ALA A 287 -18.34 -3.68 13.88
N ALA A 288 -19.11 -3.16 14.84
CA ALA A 288 -19.18 -3.70 16.19
C ALA A 288 -19.85 -5.09 16.21
N LEU A 289 -20.92 -5.28 15.42
CA LEU A 289 -21.53 -6.59 15.21
C LEU A 289 -20.55 -7.55 14.53
N ASP A 290 -19.90 -7.12 13.44
CA ASP A 290 -18.88 -7.89 12.73
C ASP A 290 -17.77 -8.33 13.70
N ALA A 291 -17.28 -7.42 14.55
CA ALA A 291 -16.25 -7.71 15.56
C ALA A 291 -16.68 -8.80 16.56
N CYS A 292 -17.92 -8.74 17.07
CA CYS A 292 -18.46 -9.79 17.93
C CYS A 292 -18.46 -11.15 17.23
N LEU A 293 -18.85 -11.20 15.96
CA LEU A 293 -18.91 -12.44 15.18
C LEU A 293 -17.51 -12.97 14.86
N ILE A 294 -16.58 -12.10 14.45
CA ILE A 294 -15.17 -12.45 14.20
C ILE A 294 -14.55 -13.09 15.44
N TYR A 295 -14.67 -12.42 16.60
CA TYR A 295 -14.07 -12.93 17.82
C TYR A 295 -14.67 -14.27 18.25
N ALA A 296 -16.01 -14.39 18.23
CA ALA A 296 -16.69 -15.63 18.58
C ALA A 296 -16.23 -16.78 17.68
N TRP A 297 -16.12 -16.53 16.38
CA TRP A 297 -15.69 -17.55 15.43
C TRP A 297 -14.26 -18.02 15.68
N GLU A 298 -13.30 -17.10 15.72
CA GLU A 298 -11.88 -17.45 15.80
C GLU A 298 -11.48 -18.01 17.16
N ASN A 299 -12.09 -17.52 18.24
CA ASN A 299 -11.64 -17.83 19.59
C ASN A 299 -12.55 -18.83 20.32
N ILE A 300 -13.82 -18.99 19.91
CA ILE A 300 -14.76 -19.94 20.55
C ILE A 300 -15.02 -21.15 19.67
N TYR A 301 -15.30 -20.95 18.38
CA TYR A 301 -15.67 -22.05 17.47
C TYR A 301 -14.48 -22.71 16.77
N GLN A 302 -13.39 -21.98 16.52
CA GLN A 302 -12.16 -22.52 15.91
C GLN A 302 -10.90 -22.36 16.79
N PRO A 303 -10.93 -22.76 18.09
CA PRO A 303 -9.79 -22.55 18.99
C PRO A 303 -8.50 -23.26 18.53
N GLN A 304 -8.65 -24.31 17.71
CA GLN A 304 -7.52 -25.06 17.15
C GLN A 304 -6.71 -24.27 16.11
N LYS A 305 -7.31 -23.28 15.43
CA LYS A 305 -6.65 -22.46 14.38
C LYS A 305 -6.09 -21.14 14.91
N SER A 306 -6.68 -20.55 15.95
CA SER A 306 -6.32 -19.22 16.46
C SER A 306 -5.07 -19.19 17.34
N VAL A 307 -4.60 -20.33 17.83
CA VAL A 307 -3.35 -20.41 18.61
C VAL A 307 -2.21 -20.86 17.69
N PRO A 308 -1.22 -19.98 17.38
CA PRO A 308 0.00 -20.41 16.71
C PRO A 308 0.64 -21.52 17.54
N VAL A 309 1.09 -22.60 16.89
CA VAL A 309 1.59 -23.82 17.55
C VAL A 309 2.61 -23.53 18.67
N ALA A 310 3.38 -22.44 18.54
CA ALA A 310 4.35 -21.97 19.53
C ALA A 310 3.74 -21.50 20.88
N TYR A 311 2.44 -21.22 20.96
CA TYR A 311 1.75 -20.75 22.17
C TYR A 311 0.75 -21.77 22.75
N ARG A 312 0.69 -22.99 22.22
CA ARG A 312 0.06 -24.12 22.93
C ARG A 312 0.95 -24.50 24.11
N LYS A 313 0.89 -23.71 25.19
CA LYS A 313 1.30 -24.22 26.50
C LYS A 313 0.46 -25.46 26.75
N GLN A 314 1.13 -26.60 26.92
CA GLN A 314 0.54 -27.83 27.45
C GLN A 314 -0.08 -27.48 28.80
N TYR A 315 -1.39 -27.26 28.79
CA TYR A 315 -2.20 -27.42 29.98
C TYR A 315 -2.83 -28.81 29.85
N ASP A 316 -2.04 -29.80 30.23
CA ASP A 316 -2.55 -31.06 30.78
C ASP A 316 -2.75 -30.86 32.29
#